data_AF-A0A1B4LA91-F1
#
_entry.id   AF-A0A1B4LA91-F1
#
_cell.length_a   1.000
_cell.length_b   1.000
_cell.length_c   1.000
_cell.angle_alpha   90.00
_cell.angle_beta   90.00
_cell.angle_gamma   90.00
#
_symmetry.space_group_name_H-M   'P 1'
#
loop_
_entity.id
_entity.type
_entity.pdbx_description
1 polymer ?
#
loop_
_entity_poly.entity_id
_entity_poly.type
_entity_poly.pdbx_seq_one_letter_code
_entity_poly.pdbx_strand_id
1 'polypeptide(L)'
;MGTAAWIIVALFVALLATGVYMPQHPSHAALKFLFLWFGGAWLGYIGVRLGDGVRRIFRPDIIVTSGGISDAIWTRMCWAIGPQCVGLFLGAVTGTSIMASWIS
;
A
#
# COMPACT_ATOMS: atom_id res chain seq x y z
N MET A 1 -0.19 -1.66 -14.42
CA MET A 1 -0.68 -2.63 -13.42
C MET A 1 -2.15 -2.35 -13.19
N GLY A 2 -3.02 -3.35 -13.33
CA GLY A 2 -4.44 -3.18 -13.08
C GLY A 2 -4.73 -3.04 -11.59
N THR A 3 -5.83 -2.37 -11.23
CA THR A 3 -6.32 -2.20 -9.85
C THR A 3 -6.35 -3.52 -9.07
N ALA A 4 -6.67 -4.63 -9.73
CA ALA A 4 -6.69 -5.96 -9.16
C ALA A 4 -5.32 -6.41 -8.60
N ALA A 5 -4.21 -6.12 -9.29
CA ALA A 5 -2.88 -6.49 -8.82
C ALA A 5 -2.55 -5.76 -7.49
N TRP A 6 -2.91 -4.48 -7.40
CA TRP A 6 -2.71 -3.71 -6.18
C TRP A 6 -3.60 -4.16 -5.01
N ILE A 7 -4.82 -4.62 -5.30
CA ILE A 7 -5.69 -5.23 -4.27
C ILE A 7 -5.06 -6.52 -3.73
N ILE A 8 -4.53 -7.38 -4.59
CA ILE A 8 -3.85 -8.61 -4.18
C ILE A 8 -2.63 -8.29 -3.30
N VAL A 9 -1.80 -7.32 -3.72
CA VAL A 9 -0.64 -6.89 -2.95
C VAL A 9 -1.07 -6.29 -1.60
N ALA A 10 -2.15 -5.51 -1.57
CA ALA A 10 -2.68 -4.95 -0.33
C ALA A 10 -3.19 -6.02 0.64
N LEU A 11 -3.92 -7.02 0.13
CA LEU A 11 -4.38 -8.17 0.92
C LEU A 11 -3.21 -8.96 1.51
N PHE A 12 -2.16 -9.18 0.71
CA PHE A 12 -0.96 -9.89 1.14
C PHE A 12 -0.18 -9.11 2.20
N VAL A 13 0.07 -7.81 1.98
CA VAL A 13 0.79 -6.97 2.95
C VAL A 13 0.00 -6.80 4.25
N ALA A 14 -1.31 -6.61 4.17
CA ALA A 14 -2.17 -6.55 5.35
C ALA A 14 -2.18 -7.87 6.13
N LEU A 15 -2.10 -9.02 5.44
CA LEU A 15 -2.00 -10.34 6.08
C LEU A 15 -0.72 -10.46 6.90
N LEU A 16 0.42 -10.08 6.31
CA LEU A 16 1.72 -10.08 7.00
C LEU A 16 1.71 -9.10 8.19
N ALA A 17 1.21 -7.88 8.00
CA ALA A 17 1.10 -6.88 9.06
C ALA A 17 0.22 -7.39 10.22
N THR A 18 -0.94 -7.99 9.92
CA THR A 18 -1.83 -8.56 10.93
C THR A 18 -1.14 -9.68 11.69
N GLY A 19 -0.39 -10.56 11.01
CA GLY A 19 0.38 -11.63 11.65
C GLY A 19 1.48 -11.11 12.59
N VAL A 20 2.12 -9.98 12.25
CA VAL A 20 3.15 -9.35 13.09
C VAL A 20 2.54 -8.62 14.30
N TYR A 21 1.42 -7.94 14.12
CA TYR A 21 0.81 -7.09 15.16
C TYR A 21 -0.22 -7.80 16.04
N MET A 22 -0.61 -9.04 15.74
CA MET A 22 -1.58 -9.79 16.54
C MET A 22 -0.97 -10.22 17.89
N PRO A 23 -1.58 -9.87 19.05
CA PRO A 23 -1.14 -10.36 20.34
C PRO A 23 -1.35 -11.88 20.47
N GLN A 24 -0.48 -12.59 21.19
CA GLN A 24 -0.49 -14.06 21.30
C GLN A 24 -1.67 -14.62 22.15
N HIS A 25 -2.34 -13.78 22.95
CA HIS A 25 -3.47 -14.21 23.80
C HIS A 25 -4.72 -13.29 23.67
N PRO A 26 -5.40 -13.24 22.52
CA PRO A 26 -6.66 -12.50 22.40
C PRO A 26 -7.86 -13.41 22.69
N SER A 27 -8.80 -12.92 23.51
CA SER A 27 -10.18 -13.41 23.45
C SER A 27 -10.77 -13.10 22.07
N HIS A 28 -11.45 -14.08 21.45
CA HIS A 28 -11.98 -14.00 20.08
C HIS A 28 -10.93 -13.71 18.99
N ALA A 29 -9.80 -14.44 19.01
CA ALA A 29 -8.69 -14.31 18.08
C ALA A 29 -9.08 -14.23 16.59
N ALA A 30 -10.00 -15.07 16.12
CA ALA A 30 -10.42 -15.10 14.72
C ALA A 30 -11.15 -13.82 14.28
N LEU A 31 -12.04 -13.27 15.12
CA LEU A 31 -12.78 -12.04 14.79
C LEU A 31 -11.87 -10.82 14.76
N LYS A 32 -10.98 -10.68 15.75
CA LYS A 32 -9.98 -9.59 15.79
C LYS A 32 -9.02 -9.68 14.59
N PHE A 33 -8.59 -10.89 14.24
CA PHE A 33 -7.74 -11.11 13.07
C PHE A 33 -8.43 -10.68 11.77
N LEU A 34 -9.66 -11.15 11.52
CA LEU A 34 -10.40 -10.79 10.32
C LEU A 34 -10.64 -9.28 10.25
N PHE A 35 -11.00 -8.64 11.37
CA PHE A 35 -11.21 -7.20 11.40
C PHE A 35 -9.94 -6.41 11.09
N LEU A 36 -8.80 -6.77 11.70
CA LEU A 36 -7.51 -6.15 11.43
C LEU A 36 -7.06 -6.37 9.99
N TRP A 37 -7.24 -7.58 9.48
CA TRP A 37 -6.83 -7.93 8.13
C TRP A 37 -7.67 -7.20 7.08
N PHE A 38 -9.00 -7.23 7.20
CA PHE A 38 -9.89 -6.50 6.29
C PHE A 38 -9.72 -4.98 6.41
N GLY A 39 -9.58 -4.46 7.64
CA GLY A 39 -9.33 -3.04 7.89
C GLY A 39 -8.00 -2.58 7.28
N GLY A 40 -6.92 -3.31 7.54
CA GLY A 40 -5.59 -3.05 6.98
C GLY A 40 -5.56 -3.13 5.46
N ALA A 41 -6.20 -4.13 4.87
CA ALA A 41 -6.30 -4.27 3.41
C ALA A 41 -7.09 -3.11 2.79
N TRP A 42 -8.16 -2.65 3.46
CA TRP A 42 -8.96 -1.52 3.00
C TRP A 42 -8.18 -0.20 3.07
N LEU A 43 -7.47 0.07 4.18
CA LEU A 43 -6.60 1.24 4.28
C LEU A 43 -5.44 1.18 3.27
N GLY A 44 -4.85 0.00 3.05
CA GLY A 44 -3.83 -0.21 2.04
C GLY A 44 -4.33 0.09 0.62
N TYR A 45 -5.54 -0.35 0.29
CA TYR A 45 -6.17 -0.06 -1.00
C TYR A 45 -6.40 1.45 -1.18
N ILE A 46 -6.92 2.14 -0.17
CA ILE A 46 -7.10 3.60 -0.20
C ILE A 46 -5.75 4.29 -0.38
N GLY A 47 -4.72 3.87 0.36
CA GLY A 47 -3.36 4.39 0.26
C GLY A 47 -2.78 4.25 -1.15
N VAL A 48 -2.96 3.10 -1.80
CA VAL A 48 -2.54 2.92 -3.21
C VAL A 48 -3.30 3.85 -4.15
N ARG A 49 -4.62 4.02 -3.96
CA ARG A 49 -5.42 4.93 -4.80
C ARG A 49 -4.97 6.39 -4.64
N LEU A 50 -4.65 6.81 -3.43
CA LEU A 50 -4.07 8.12 -3.17
C LEU A 50 -2.70 8.26 -3.83
N GLY A 51 -1.84 7.25 -3.73
CA GLY A 51 -0.55 7.20 -4.43
C GLY A 51 -0.70 7.31 -5.97
N ASP A 52 -1.74 6.69 -6.55
CA ASP A 52 -2.04 6.84 -7.97
C ASP A 52 -2.55 8.26 -8.32
N GLY A 53 -3.29 8.89 -7.42
CA GLY A 53 -3.65 10.30 -7.52
C GLY A 53 -2.43 11.21 -7.53
N VAL A 54 -1.49 11.00 -6.60
CA VAL A 54 -0.21 11.73 -6.54
C VAL A 54 0.58 11.52 -7.82
N ARG A 55 0.67 10.28 -8.33
CA ARG A 55 1.31 10.01 -9.61
C ARG A 55 0.70 10.82 -10.75
N ARG A 56 -0.63 10.96 -10.81
CA ARG A 56 -1.31 11.70 -11.90
C ARG A 56 -1.12 13.20 -11.80
N ILE A 57 -0.98 13.74 -10.58
CA ILE A 57 -0.77 15.18 -10.36
C ILE A 57 0.69 15.56 -10.62
N PHE A 58 1.63 14.73 -10.17
CA PHE A 58 3.06 15.05 -10.20
C PHE A 58 3.81 14.47 -11.39
N ARG A 59 3.20 13.61 -12.22
CA ARG A 59 3.87 13.13 -13.44
C ARG A 59 4.12 14.33 -14.36
N PRO A 60 5.39 14.68 -14.64
CA PRO A 60 5.67 15.68 -15.66
C PRO A 60 5.23 15.11 -17.02
N ASP A 61 4.38 15.85 -17.72
CA ASP A 61 3.86 15.50 -19.05
C ASP A 61 4.97 15.49 -20.11
N ILE A 62 6.02 16.28 -19.88
CA ILE A 62 7.19 16.39 -20.76
C ILE A 62 8.44 16.02 -19.96
N ILE A 63 8.99 14.82 -20.22
CA ILE A 63 10.34 14.46 -19.77
C ILE A 63 11.27 14.81 -20.93
N VAL A 64 11.82 16.04 -20.93
CA VAL A 64 12.93 16.40 -21.83
C VAL A 64 14.19 15.79 -21.24
N THR A 65 14.54 14.58 -21.65
CA THR A 65 15.88 14.04 -21.37
C THR A 65 16.82 14.51 -22.48
N SER A 66 17.94 15.13 -22.09
CA SER A 66 19.10 15.34 -22.97
C SER A 66 19.92 14.05 -23.16
N GLY A 67 19.63 12.99 -22.38
CA GLY A 67 20.23 11.68 -22.47
C GLY A 67 19.17 10.58 -22.62
N GLY A 68 19.30 9.77 -23.68
CA GLY A 68 18.78 8.40 -23.82
C GLY A 68 17.30 8.09 -23.56
N ILE A 69 16.70 7.31 -24.46
CA ILE A 69 15.36 6.70 -24.28
C ILE A 69 15.26 5.85 -23.00
N SER A 70 16.39 5.29 -22.52
CA SER A 70 16.45 4.46 -21.31
C SER A 70 16.13 5.22 -20.01
N ASP A 71 16.60 6.47 -19.87
CA ASP A 71 16.41 7.26 -18.65
C ASP A 71 14.96 7.73 -18.50
N ALA A 72 14.33 8.04 -19.64
CA ALA A 72 12.91 8.36 -19.70
C ALA A 72 12.04 7.15 -19.30
N ILE A 73 12.42 5.94 -19.71
CA ILE A 73 11.72 4.70 -19.34
C ILE A 73 11.88 4.41 -17.84
N TRP A 74 13.11 4.50 -17.30
CA TRP A 74 13.39 4.27 -15.89
C TRP A 74 12.60 5.23 -14.99
N THR A 75 12.63 6.52 -15.31
CA THR A 75 11.87 7.56 -14.60
C THR A 75 10.38 7.26 -14.63
N ARG A 76 9.84 6.84 -15.78
CA ARG A 76 8.43 6.47 -15.91
C ARG A 76 8.05 5.25 -15.07
N MET A 77 8.96 4.29 -14.88
CA MET A 77 8.76 3.10 -14.03
C MET A 77 8.84 3.45 -12.55
N CYS A 78 9.83 4.24 -12.12
CA CYS A 78 9.95 4.69 -10.73
C CYS A 78 8.71 5.47 -10.27
N TRP A 79 8.23 6.40 -11.10
CA TRP A 79 6.99 7.14 -10.81
C TRP A 79 5.71 6.31 -10.94
N ALA A 80 5.77 5.16 -11.62
CA ALA A 80 4.62 4.27 -11.75
C ALA A 80 4.40 3.35 -10.56
N ILE A 81 5.44 3.10 -9.76
CA ILE A 81 5.44 2.14 -8.65
C ILE A 81 5.67 2.85 -7.32
N GLY A 82 6.53 3.87 -7.28
CA GLY A 82 6.97 4.52 -6.04
C GLY A 82 5.83 5.08 -5.18
N PRO A 83 5.02 6.03 -5.68
CA PRO A 83 3.94 6.63 -4.89
C PRO A 83 2.92 5.60 -4.40
N GLN A 84 2.60 4.59 -5.22
CA GLN A 84 1.68 3.52 -4.87
C GLN A 84 2.25 2.62 -3.77
N CYS A 85 3.54 2.26 -3.83
CA CYS A 85 4.20 1.49 -2.78
C CYS A 85 4.26 2.24 -1.45
N VAL A 86 4.56 3.55 -1.48
CA VAL A 86 4.57 4.38 -0.27
C VAL A 86 3.17 4.48 0.33
N GLY A 87 2.16 4.75 -0.51
CA GLY A 87 0.77 4.78 -0.08
C GLY A 87 0.30 3.44 0.49
N LEU A 88 0.72 2.32 -0.10
CA LEU A 88 0.43 0.98 0.41
C LEU A 88 1.07 0.75 1.78
N PHE A 89 2.35 1.09 1.94
CA PHE A 89 3.06 0.86 3.19
C PHE A 89 2.45 1.69 4.32
N LEU A 90 2.19 2.98 4.07
CA LEU A 90 1.55 3.87 5.05
C LEU A 90 0.10 3.42 5.36
N GLY A 91 -0.67 3.03 4.35
CA GLY A 91 -2.05 2.59 4.54
C GLY A 91 -2.16 1.23 5.21
N ALA A 92 -1.51 0.21 4.65
CA ALA A 92 -1.63 -1.17 5.13
C ALA A 92 -0.82 -1.41 6.40
N VAL A 93 0.45 -1.01 6.47
CA VAL A 93 1.30 -1.35 7.62
C VAL A 93 1.02 -0.42 8.79
N THR A 94 1.08 0.90 8.56
CA THR A 94 0.83 1.89 9.62
C THR A 94 -0.64 1.94 10.03
N GLY A 95 -1.56 1.76 9.08
CA GLY A 95 -2.99 1.62 9.40
C GLY A 95 -3.28 0.40 10.27
N THR A 96 -2.71 -0.77 9.92
CA THR A 96 -2.90 -1.99 10.72
C THR A 96 -2.25 -1.87 12.10
N SER A 97 -1.08 -1.23 12.23
CA SER A 97 -0.44 -1.04 13.54
C SER A 97 -1.26 -0.14 14.46
N ILE A 98 -1.81 0.96 13.93
CA ILE A 98 -2.70 1.84 14.68
C ILE A 98 -3.94 1.04 15.11
N MET A 99 -4.63 0.38 14.17
CA MET A 99 -5.82 -0.42 14.49
C MET A 99 -5.53 -1.53 15.52
N ALA A 100 -4.37 -2.17 15.44
CA ALA A 100 -3.95 -3.17 16.43
C ALA A 100 -3.80 -2.56 17.82
N SER A 101 -3.23 -1.34 17.93
CA SER A 101 -3.11 -0.60 19.19
C SER A 101 -4.46 -0.21 19.82
N TRP A 102 -5.54 -0.08 19.03
CA TRP A 102 -6.88 0.18 19.57
C TRP A 102 -7.56 -1.09 20.10
N ILE A 103 -7.12 -2.27 19.65
CA ILE A 103 -7.76 -3.57 19.92
C ILE A 103 -6.98 -4.39 20.97
N SER A 104 -5.70 -4.07 21.18
CA SER A 104 -4.83 -4.60 22.24
C SER A 104 -5.25 -4.08 23.61
#